data_AF-A0A1J4P6M9-F1
#
_entry.id   AF-A0A1J4P6M9-F1
#
_cell.length_a   1.000
_cell.length_b   1.000
_cell.length_c   1.000
_cell.angle_alpha   90.00
_cell.angle_beta   90.00
_cell.angle_gamma   90.00
#
_symmetry.space_group_name_H-M   'P 1'
#
loop_
_entity.id
_entity.type
_entity.pdbx_description
1 polymer ?
#
loop_
_entity_poly.entity_id
_entity_poly.type
_entity_poly.pdbx_seq_one_letter_code
_entity_poly.pdbx_strand_id
1 'polypeptide(L)'
;MSRIRSVATSAAGINRRAVLAATAAVTASAGVGYALRPTDSQAASGAATEAVNASSRQAPAAPLAPYTKGTTLASVAKAVSGSGYRRLGDGAGWTRVVRSDLATPKSGRAGRRTALASFVQFTDMHLMDTQHPLRLEYVRSADPHAWRPQEALTVPGAVSLVERVNALRGAPVTGSPLHFVMTTGDNTDNNALSELEWFMTVMSGGTITPNTGDPRHYEGVQNSGLSLYWQPDSTQRDGDKKLGFPHLAGFLAAAIRDVRSPGLNLPWYSTVGNHDMLPLGCYGHGDSWLAEQAVGGKKLMTMSAAQSLKLQTAITKGSDPKGLAFRDLLKSHTREMRSVTPDEKRRPYTRTDYLKAHLDPAHRGLGPVGHGYSSANLDAGTQYYVFRISDDVVGISLDTTDPGGHYQGSIGTAQLKWLDKTLKDNKDSFAVVFSHHTSKTMTNTQPDPAHPGERRHSGAEVVSLLGSHANVVAWVNGHIHRNDITAHAKSGGRSFWEISTASHIDYPHLARVIELVDNKDGTLSVFTTLVEAAAPHRTDFSDLSQTGLAALYRELAFNAPGAHTTLGGDPKDRNTELVLKKG
;
A
#
# COMPACT_ATOMS: atom_id res chain seq x y z
N MET A 1 -6.48 15.94 -75.25
CA MET A 1 -6.29 15.21 -73.96
C MET A 1 -7.35 15.70 -72.98
N SER A 2 -7.82 14.89 -72.03
CA SER A 2 -8.96 15.25 -71.15
C SER A 2 -8.60 16.45 -70.26
N ARG A 3 -9.39 17.52 -70.07
CA ARG A 3 -10.84 17.73 -69.83
C ARG A 3 -11.32 17.41 -68.40
N ILE A 4 -12.21 18.29 -67.92
CA ILE A 4 -12.67 18.52 -66.54
C ILE A 4 -14.21 18.56 -66.53
N ARG A 5 -14.84 18.28 -65.37
CA ARG A 5 -16.28 18.44 -64.97
C ARG A 5 -17.33 17.41 -65.47
N SER A 6 -17.94 16.75 -64.48
CA SER A 6 -19.39 16.73 -64.17
C SER A 6 -19.47 16.57 -62.63
N VAL A 7 -20.34 17.19 -61.82
CA VAL A 7 -21.76 17.60 -61.90
C VAL A 7 -22.73 16.41 -61.81
N ALA A 8 -23.74 16.53 -60.94
CA ALA A 8 -24.44 15.42 -60.28
C ALA A 8 -25.84 15.12 -60.86
N THR A 9 -26.46 14.04 -60.36
CA THR A 9 -27.94 13.91 -60.20
C THR A 9 -28.27 12.72 -59.27
N SER A 10 -29.56 12.58 -58.88
CA SER A 10 -30.03 11.77 -57.75
C SER A 10 -31.27 10.93 -58.06
N ALA A 11 -31.39 9.73 -57.45
CA ALA A 11 -32.66 9.01 -57.15
C ALA A 11 -32.38 7.70 -56.36
N ALA A 12 -33.37 6.99 -55.80
CA ALA A 12 -34.28 7.34 -54.69
C ALA A 12 -35.17 6.13 -54.28
N GLY A 13 -35.38 5.90 -52.97
CA GLY A 13 -36.47 5.06 -52.42
C GLY A 13 -36.12 3.63 -51.95
N ILE A 14 -36.92 2.96 -51.08
CA ILE A 14 -38.17 3.36 -50.39
C ILE A 14 -38.39 2.57 -49.06
N ASN A 15 -38.80 3.28 -48.00
CA ASN A 15 -39.52 2.90 -46.76
C ASN A 15 -39.37 1.54 -46.02
N ARG A 16 -39.36 1.61 -44.66
CA ARG A 16 -40.43 1.08 -43.77
C ARG A 16 -40.38 1.66 -42.32
N ARG A 17 -41.54 2.19 -41.86
CA ARG A 17 -42.16 2.34 -40.48
C ARG A 17 -41.32 1.92 -39.24
N ALA A 18 -41.40 2.52 -38.04
CA ALA A 18 -42.24 3.57 -37.39
C ALA A 18 -41.49 4.10 -36.11
N VAL A 19 -41.56 5.38 -35.64
CA VAL A 19 -42.69 6.16 -35.03
C VAL A 19 -43.20 5.50 -33.73
N LEU A 20 -43.25 6.08 -32.52
CA LEU A 20 -43.01 7.42 -31.85
C LEU A 20 -42.78 7.13 -30.31
N ALA A 21 -42.48 7.97 -29.30
CA ALA A 21 -42.19 9.40 -28.98
C ALA A 21 -41.35 9.45 -27.64
N ALA A 22 -41.13 10.49 -26.79
CA ALA A 22 -41.50 11.91 -26.67
C ALA A 22 -40.41 12.74 -25.89
N THR A 23 -40.76 13.74 -25.04
CA THR A 23 -40.05 15.05 -24.98
C THR A 23 -40.29 15.90 -23.69
N ALA A 24 -39.26 16.62 -23.20
CA ALA A 24 -39.30 17.75 -22.21
C ALA A 24 -39.74 17.43 -20.74
N ALA A 25 -39.48 18.24 -19.71
CA ALA A 25 -39.07 19.66 -19.62
C ALA A 25 -38.16 19.99 -18.40
N VAL A 26 -37.73 21.26 -18.27
CA VAL A 26 -36.96 21.80 -17.12
C VAL A 26 -37.82 22.75 -16.30
N THR A 27 -37.83 22.59 -14.97
CA THR A 27 -38.34 23.58 -14.00
C THR A 27 -37.54 23.53 -12.71
N ALA A 28 -37.13 24.69 -12.19
CA ALA A 28 -36.57 24.82 -10.84
C ALA A 28 -37.69 25.07 -9.81
N SER A 29 -37.45 24.70 -8.54
CA SER A 29 -38.29 25.09 -7.41
C SER A 29 -37.46 25.07 -6.12
N ALA A 30 -37.63 26.09 -5.28
CA ALA A 30 -36.96 26.17 -3.98
C ALA A 30 -37.72 25.36 -2.92
N GLY A 31 -37.01 24.89 -1.90
CA GLY A 31 -37.50 23.83 -1.02
C GLY A 31 -38.46 24.25 0.10
N VAL A 32 -39.14 23.24 0.65
CA VAL A 32 -39.54 23.15 2.06
C VAL A 32 -39.09 21.77 2.53
N GLY A 33 -38.50 21.69 3.74
CA GLY A 33 -37.99 20.43 4.26
C GLY A 33 -39.07 19.54 4.89
N TYR A 34 -38.86 18.24 4.85
CA TYR A 34 -39.49 17.30 5.79
C TYR A 34 -38.44 16.33 6.32
N ALA A 35 -38.47 16.06 7.62
CA ALA A 35 -37.42 15.28 8.27
C ALA A 35 -37.60 13.78 8.01
N LEU A 36 -36.71 13.20 7.21
CA LEU A 36 -36.46 11.76 7.22
C LEU A 36 -35.23 11.50 8.10
N ARG A 37 -35.38 10.58 9.06
CA ARG A 37 -34.31 10.17 9.97
C ARG A 37 -33.21 9.45 9.16
N PRO A 38 -31.93 9.52 9.58
CA PRO A 38 -30.93 8.61 9.05
C PRO A 38 -31.37 7.17 9.34
N THR A 39 -31.65 6.40 8.29
CA THR A 39 -31.79 4.95 8.37
C THR A 39 -30.44 4.34 8.67
N ASP A 40 -30.38 3.32 9.52
CA ASP A 40 -29.13 2.64 9.86
C ASP A 40 -28.41 2.16 8.58
N SER A 41 -27.14 2.56 8.41
CA SER A 41 -26.31 2.11 7.31
C SER A 41 -26.12 0.60 7.36
N GLN A 42 -26.84 -0.14 6.51
CA GLN A 42 -26.66 -1.59 6.37
C GLN A 42 -25.35 -1.90 5.64
N ALA A 43 -24.25 -1.84 6.39
CA ALA A 43 -22.94 -2.32 5.95
C ALA A 43 -22.98 -3.85 5.77
N ALA A 44 -23.35 -4.28 4.55
CA ALA A 44 -23.32 -5.66 4.05
C ALA A 44 -23.89 -6.72 5.02
N SER A 45 -24.97 -6.41 5.74
CA SER A 45 -25.56 -7.30 6.74
C SER A 45 -26.52 -8.33 6.13
N GLY A 46 -25.99 -9.47 5.69
CA GLY A 46 -26.80 -10.69 5.48
C GLY A 46 -27.24 -10.99 4.04
N ALA A 47 -26.65 -10.36 3.03
CA ALA A 47 -26.57 -11.02 1.73
C ALA A 47 -25.63 -12.23 1.88
N ALA A 48 -26.09 -13.43 1.54
CA ALA A 48 -25.26 -14.63 1.56
C ALA A 48 -24.30 -14.64 0.36
N THR A 49 -23.26 -13.79 0.41
CA THR A 49 -22.06 -13.99 -0.40
C THR A 49 -21.52 -15.37 -0.07
N GLU A 50 -21.41 -16.24 -1.07
CA GLU A 50 -20.70 -17.52 -0.90
C GLU A 50 -19.34 -17.24 -0.28
N ALA A 51 -18.97 -17.96 0.78
CA ALA A 51 -17.71 -17.74 1.45
C ALA A 51 -16.57 -18.19 0.53
N VAL A 52 -16.04 -17.26 -0.26
CA VAL A 52 -14.94 -17.52 -1.19
C VAL A 52 -13.67 -17.80 -0.38
N ASN A 53 -13.49 -19.08 -0.06
CA ASN A 53 -12.30 -19.60 0.60
C ASN A 53 -11.05 -19.18 -0.19
N ALA A 54 -10.02 -18.71 0.51
CA ALA A 54 -8.75 -18.36 -0.11
C ALA A 54 -8.12 -19.59 -0.80
N SER A 55 -8.26 -19.67 -2.13
CA SER A 55 -7.88 -20.83 -2.93
C SER A 55 -6.35 -20.98 -3.01
N SER A 56 -5.78 -21.65 -2.02
CA SER A 56 -4.34 -21.89 -1.93
C SER A 56 -3.77 -22.69 -3.12
N ARG A 57 -2.46 -22.56 -3.35
CA ARG A 57 -1.72 -23.42 -4.28
C ARG A 57 -1.78 -24.90 -3.82
N GLN A 58 -1.54 -25.83 -4.73
CA GLN A 58 -1.22 -27.21 -4.32
C GLN A 58 0.04 -27.23 -3.44
N ALA A 59 -0.01 -28.00 -2.34
CA ALA A 59 1.15 -28.23 -1.49
C ALA A 59 2.24 -29.02 -2.26
N PRO A 60 3.49 -28.55 -2.33
CA PRO A 60 4.54 -29.30 -3.03
C PRO A 60 5.04 -30.49 -2.20
N ALA A 61 5.53 -31.51 -2.90
CA ALA A 61 5.88 -32.81 -2.33
C ALA A 61 6.86 -32.72 -1.14
N ALA A 62 6.54 -33.44 -0.06
CA ALA A 62 7.27 -33.44 1.21
C ALA A 62 8.54 -34.33 1.18
N PRO A 63 9.50 -34.10 2.10
CA PRO A 63 9.55 -33.03 3.09
C PRO A 63 10.27 -31.78 2.57
N LEU A 64 9.65 -30.62 2.75
CA LEU A 64 10.22 -29.32 2.36
C LEU A 64 10.45 -28.36 3.51
N ALA A 65 9.92 -28.64 4.71
CA ALA A 65 9.98 -27.73 5.85
C ALA A 65 10.65 -28.38 7.08
N PRO A 66 11.32 -27.59 7.94
CA PRO A 66 11.56 -26.16 7.78
C PRO A 66 12.61 -25.84 6.70
N TYR A 67 12.44 -24.72 5.99
CA TYR A 67 13.45 -24.24 5.02
C TYR A 67 13.75 -22.75 5.18
N THR A 68 14.89 -22.32 4.60
CA THR A 68 15.40 -20.95 4.70
C THR A 68 15.57 -20.26 3.34
N LYS A 69 15.78 -21.00 2.25
CA LYS A 69 16.01 -20.45 0.89
C LYS A 69 14.89 -19.47 0.49
N GLY A 70 15.28 -18.28 0.02
CA GLY A 70 14.34 -17.22 -0.37
C GLY A 70 13.81 -16.39 0.81
N THR A 71 14.27 -16.63 2.03
CA THR A 71 13.88 -15.86 3.22
C THR A 71 15.09 -15.27 3.94
N THR A 72 14.85 -14.29 4.79
CA THR A 72 15.86 -13.69 5.67
C THR A 72 16.49 -14.68 6.67
N LEU A 73 15.97 -15.92 6.79
CA LEU A 73 16.60 -17.00 7.56
C LEU A 73 17.89 -17.53 6.89
N ALA A 74 18.07 -17.32 5.58
CA ALA A 74 19.24 -17.81 4.84
C ALA A 74 20.31 -16.72 4.66
N SER A 75 19.92 -15.60 4.05
CA SER A 75 20.76 -14.42 3.77
C SER A 75 19.89 -13.18 3.90
N VAL A 76 20.51 -12.04 4.17
CA VAL A 76 19.88 -10.71 4.10
C VAL A 76 20.78 -9.74 3.35
N ALA A 77 20.22 -8.68 2.79
CA ALA A 77 21.02 -7.57 2.28
C ALA A 77 21.83 -6.93 3.42
N LYS A 78 23.14 -6.78 3.21
CA LYS A 78 24.06 -6.19 4.17
C LYS A 78 25.07 -5.29 3.47
N ALA A 79 25.33 -4.14 4.08
CA ALA A 79 26.38 -3.23 3.62
C ALA A 79 27.77 -3.83 3.78
N VAL A 80 28.59 -3.69 2.74
CA VAL A 80 30.03 -3.94 2.78
C VAL A 80 30.69 -2.88 3.66
N SER A 81 31.74 -3.27 4.40
CA SER A 81 32.53 -2.37 5.24
C SER A 81 33.12 -1.21 4.43
N GLY A 82 32.93 0.02 4.91
CA GLY A 82 33.37 1.25 4.25
C GLY A 82 32.73 2.50 4.88
N SER A 83 32.96 3.66 4.27
CA SER A 83 32.38 4.95 4.66
C SER A 83 31.78 5.68 3.43
N GLY A 84 30.91 6.67 3.68
CA GLY A 84 30.12 7.30 2.61
C GLY A 84 29.08 6.34 2.03
N TYR A 85 28.79 6.48 0.73
CA TYR A 85 27.97 5.53 -0.03
C TYR A 85 28.59 4.12 0.01
N ARG A 86 27.86 3.15 0.57
CA ARG A 86 28.29 1.75 0.73
C ARG A 86 27.50 0.82 -0.17
N ARG A 87 28.22 -0.08 -0.83
CA ARG A 87 27.61 -1.15 -1.64
C ARG A 87 26.97 -2.21 -0.74
N LEU A 88 25.88 -2.79 -1.20
CA LEU A 88 25.23 -3.94 -0.56
C LEU A 88 25.81 -5.27 -1.09
N GLY A 89 25.55 -6.35 -0.35
CA GLY A 89 25.95 -7.72 -0.64
C GLY A 89 25.34 -8.68 0.38
N ASP A 90 25.73 -9.95 0.34
CA ASP A 90 25.17 -10.97 1.22
C ASP A 90 25.62 -10.84 2.69
N GLY A 91 24.63 -10.84 3.59
CA GLY A 91 24.80 -10.94 5.03
C GLY A 91 24.24 -12.25 5.57
N ALA A 92 24.72 -12.68 6.75
CA ALA A 92 24.18 -13.85 7.44
C ALA A 92 22.70 -13.64 7.81
N GLY A 93 21.88 -14.67 7.57
CA GLY A 93 20.45 -14.66 7.88
C GLY A 93 20.14 -14.43 9.36
N TRP A 94 18.96 -13.87 9.64
CA TRP A 94 18.45 -13.63 10.99
C TRP A 94 17.81 -14.90 11.56
N THR A 95 18.31 -15.35 12.72
CA THR A 95 17.76 -16.48 13.47
C THR A 95 16.33 -16.21 13.95
N ARG A 96 15.57 -17.28 14.20
CA ARG A 96 14.21 -17.16 14.74
C ARG A 96 14.22 -17.01 16.26
N VAL A 97 13.56 -15.97 16.77
CA VAL A 97 13.35 -15.74 18.21
C VAL A 97 11.99 -16.31 18.64
N VAL A 98 11.95 -17.09 19.71
CA VAL A 98 10.69 -17.53 20.33
C VAL A 98 10.26 -16.50 21.38
N ARG A 99 9.03 -16.01 21.28
CA ARG A 99 8.42 -15.07 22.22
C ARG A 99 7.30 -15.74 23.00
N SER A 100 7.45 -15.73 24.33
CA SER A 100 6.56 -16.39 25.29
C SER A 100 5.73 -15.41 26.12
N ASP A 101 5.64 -14.15 25.68
CA ASP A 101 5.02 -13.04 26.41
C ASP A 101 3.54 -13.29 26.75
N LEU A 102 2.82 -14.03 25.89
CA LEU A 102 1.38 -14.34 26.05
C LEU A 102 1.11 -15.80 26.47
N ALA A 103 2.03 -16.73 26.20
CA ALA A 103 1.98 -18.11 26.71
C ALA A 103 3.35 -18.81 26.70
N THR A 104 3.56 -19.74 27.64
CA THR A 104 4.77 -20.56 27.72
C THR A 104 4.82 -21.61 26.60
N PRO A 105 5.85 -21.64 25.73
CA PRO A 105 6.03 -22.68 24.73
C PRO A 105 6.26 -24.06 25.36
N LYS A 106 5.48 -25.06 24.93
CA LYS A 106 5.64 -26.46 25.38
C LYS A 106 6.66 -27.23 24.52
N SER A 107 7.22 -28.30 25.09
CA SER A 107 8.15 -29.21 24.41
C SER A 107 7.43 -30.08 23.36
N GLY A 108 8.20 -30.56 22.37
CA GLY A 108 7.69 -31.41 21.29
C GLY A 108 6.72 -30.75 20.28
N ARG A 109 6.24 -29.52 20.53
CA ARG A 109 5.23 -28.83 19.68
C ARG A 109 5.61 -28.79 18.19
N ALA A 110 6.90 -28.63 17.88
CA ALA A 110 7.39 -28.57 16.51
C ALA A 110 7.08 -29.84 15.68
N GLY A 111 6.98 -31.01 16.32
CA GLY A 111 6.60 -32.29 15.70
C GLY A 111 5.13 -32.68 15.89
N ARG A 112 4.30 -31.83 16.50
CA ARG A 112 2.87 -32.06 16.74
C ARG A 112 1.95 -31.01 16.12
N ARG A 113 2.49 -29.83 15.81
CA ARG A 113 1.73 -28.67 15.30
C ARG A 113 1.07 -28.92 13.95
N THR A 114 -0.05 -28.25 13.71
CA THR A 114 -0.76 -28.23 12.41
C THR A 114 -0.95 -26.80 11.96
N ALA A 115 -0.64 -26.50 10.70
CA ALA A 115 -0.95 -25.19 10.11
C ALA A 115 -2.47 -24.99 10.02
N LEU A 116 -2.94 -23.81 10.44
CA LEU A 116 -4.33 -23.37 10.29
C LEU A 116 -4.44 -22.37 9.13
N ALA A 117 -3.48 -21.46 9.01
CA ALA A 117 -3.40 -20.48 7.93
C ALA A 117 -1.94 -20.15 7.59
N SER A 118 -1.66 -19.81 6.34
CA SER A 118 -0.33 -19.34 5.92
C SER A 118 -0.45 -18.36 4.75
N PHE A 119 0.09 -17.15 4.90
CA PHE A 119 -0.07 -16.06 3.92
C PHE A 119 1.14 -15.11 3.93
N VAL A 120 1.19 -14.16 3.01
CA VAL A 120 2.22 -13.11 2.98
C VAL A 120 1.59 -11.74 3.16
N GLN A 121 2.22 -10.87 3.95
CA GLN A 121 1.89 -9.44 4.04
C GLN A 121 2.83 -8.63 3.15
N PHE A 122 2.25 -7.83 2.26
CA PHE A 122 2.84 -6.63 1.69
C PHE A 122 2.30 -5.39 2.41
N THR A 123 3.08 -4.30 2.45
CA THR A 123 2.65 -3.06 3.12
C THR A 123 3.47 -1.87 2.65
N ASP A 124 2.86 -0.68 2.60
CA ASP A 124 3.56 0.59 2.43
C ASP A 124 4.47 0.53 1.18
N MET A 125 3.85 0.22 0.04
CA MET A 125 4.50 0.06 -1.26
C MET A 125 4.89 1.39 -1.90
N HIS A 126 4.06 2.43 -1.72
CA HIS A 126 4.23 3.74 -2.33
C HIS A 126 4.65 3.65 -3.81
N LEU A 127 3.84 2.98 -4.65
CA LEU A 127 4.02 3.14 -6.09
C LEU A 127 3.74 4.61 -6.43
N MET A 128 4.74 5.27 -7.01
CA MET A 128 4.90 6.72 -6.88
C MET A 128 5.20 7.40 -8.19
N ASP A 129 4.36 8.34 -8.58
CA ASP A 129 4.65 9.26 -9.66
C ASP A 129 5.59 10.38 -9.16
N THR A 130 6.90 10.12 -9.30
CA THR A 130 7.99 11.06 -9.00
C THR A 130 8.01 12.32 -9.88
N GLN A 131 7.13 12.41 -10.87
CA GLN A 131 6.98 13.54 -11.79
C GLN A 131 5.73 14.37 -11.48
N HIS A 132 4.89 13.88 -10.56
CA HIS A 132 3.62 14.48 -10.20
C HIS A 132 3.79 15.90 -9.62
N PRO A 133 3.05 16.92 -10.12
CA PRO A 133 3.09 18.32 -9.69
C PRO A 133 3.01 18.57 -8.18
N LEU A 134 2.14 17.86 -7.47
CA LEU A 134 1.90 18.05 -6.02
C LEU A 134 2.96 17.43 -5.09
N ARG A 135 3.89 16.60 -5.59
CA ARG A 135 4.92 15.97 -4.73
C ARG A 135 5.70 17.03 -3.94
N LEU A 136 6.09 16.68 -2.72
CA LEU A 136 6.68 17.60 -1.73
C LEU A 136 8.22 17.56 -1.72
N GLU A 137 8.89 17.20 -2.81
CA GLU A 137 10.33 16.90 -2.76
C GLU A 137 11.18 18.10 -2.29
N TYR A 138 10.70 19.32 -2.55
CA TYR A 138 11.35 20.56 -2.12
C TYR A 138 11.34 20.78 -0.59
N VAL A 139 10.56 20.00 0.17
CA VAL A 139 10.66 19.95 1.64
C VAL A 139 12.04 19.42 2.09
N ARG A 140 12.77 18.72 1.20
CA ARG A 140 14.16 18.30 1.40
C ARG A 140 15.12 19.45 1.74
N SER A 141 14.75 20.71 1.45
CA SER A 141 15.53 21.89 1.87
C SER A 141 15.58 22.09 3.39
N ALA A 142 14.64 21.50 4.14
CA ALA A 142 14.63 21.49 5.60
C ALA A 142 14.98 20.12 6.19
N ASP A 143 14.49 19.04 5.57
CA ASP A 143 14.61 17.68 6.11
C ASP A 143 14.99 16.67 5.01
N PRO A 144 16.20 16.08 5.03
CA PRO A 144 16.69 15.23 3.94
C PRO A 144 15.83 13.98 3.67
N HIS A 145 15.01 13.53 4.64
CA HIS A 145 14.12 12.38 4.47
C HIS A 145 12.94 12.65 3.53
N ALA A 146 12.56 13.92 3.32
CA ALA A 146 11.36 14.31 2.56
C ALA A 146 11.47 14.10 1.03
N TRP A 147 12.63 13.64 0.55
CA TRP A 147 12.80 13.09 -0.79
C TRP A 147 13.93 12.06 -0.81
N ARG A 148 13.70 10.91 -1.47
CA ARG A 148 14.60 9.75 -1.40
C ARG A 148 15.09 9.34 -2.81
N PRO A 149 16.41 9.18 -3.04
CA PRO A 149 16.98 8.90 -4.38
C PRO A 149 16.44 7.68 -5.14
N GLN A 150 15.83 6.71 -4.44
CA GLN A 150 15.31 5.47 -5.04
C GLN A 150 13.89 5.57 -5.60
N GLU A 151 13.16 6.67 -5.36
CA GLU A 151 11.70 6.73 -5.54
C GLU A 151 11.20 6.42 -6.98
N ALA A 152 12.00 6.76 -7.99
CA ALA A 152 11.70 6.44 -9.39
C ALA A 152 11.79 4.92 -9.73
N LEU A 153 12.20 4.06 -8.78
CA LEU A 153 12.37 2.62 -8.97
C LEU A 153 11.38 1.78 -8.13
N THR A 154 10.34 2.40 -7.57
CA THR A 154 9.28 1.73 -6.79
C THR A 154 8.61 0.60 -7.56
N VAL A 155 8.24 0.82 -8.83
CA VAL A 155 7.61 -0.20 -9.69
C VAL A 155 8.51 -1.43 -9.93
N PRO A 156 9.76 -1.32 -10.45
CA PRO A 156 10.62 -2.50 -10.60
C PRO A 156 10.99 -3.16 -9.25
N GLY A 157 11.12 -2.39 -8.16
CA GLY A 157 11.31 -2.92 -6.82
C GLY A 157 10.14 -3.81 -6.36
N ALA A 158 8.91 -3.32 -6.52
CA ALA A 158 7.68 -4.04 -6.20
C ALA A 158 7.47 -5.28 -7.08
N VAL A 159 7.76 -5.19 -8.39
CA VAL A 159 7.72 -6.36 -9.28
C VAL A 159 8.70 -7.44 -8.81
N SER A 160 9.90 -7.07 -8.36
CA SER A 160 10.85 -8.07 -7.85
C SER A 160 10.46 -8.62 -6.47
N LEU A 161 9.60 -7.94 -5.71
CA LEU A 161 8.97 -8.51 -4.52
C LEU A 161 7.88 -9.54 -4.88
N VAL A 162 7.06 -9.27 -5.90
CA VAL A 162 6.13 -10.25 -6.50
C VAL A 162 6.90 -11.48 -7.02
N GLU A 163 8.01 -11.29 -7.74
CA GLU A 163 8.92 -12.38 -8.15
C GLU A 163 9.39 -13.24 -6.96
N ARG A 164 9.74 -12.62 -5.82
CA ARG A 164 10.16 -13.36 -4.61
C ARG A 164 9.04 -14.24 -4.08
N VAL A 165 7.84 -13.67 -3.86
CA VAL A 165 6.69 -14.42 -3.33
C VAL A 165 6.28 -15.53 -4.29
N ASN A 166 6.28 -15.25 -5.59
CA ASN A 166 5.98 -16.23 -6.63
C ASN A 166 6.92 -17.45 -6.62
N ALA A 167 8.17 -17.26 -6.18
CA ALA A 167 9.21 -18.28 -6.07
C ALA A 167 9.30 -18.96 -4.68
N LEU A 168 8.50 -18.54 -3.68
CA LEU A 168 8.38 -19.28 -2.42
C LEU A 168 7.69 -20.63 -2.67
N ARG A 169 8.28 -21.70 -2.12
CA ARG A 169 7.72 -23.07 -2.25
C ARG A 169 6.54 -23.32 -1.32
N GLY A 170 6.36 -22.49 -0.30
CA GLY A 170 5.27 -22.60 0.67
C GLY A 170 5.58 -21.76 1.90
N ALA A 171 5.02 -22.17 3.03
CA ALA A 171 5.27 -21.56 4.32
C ALA A 171 6.61 -22.08 4.92
N PRO A 172 7.59 -21.21 5.27
CA PRO A 172 8.94 -21.64 5.66
C PRO A 172 9.05 -22.56 6.89
N VAL A 173 8.08 -22.52 7.81
CA VAL A 173 8.11 -23.25 9.09
C VAL A 173 7.32 -24.56 9.02
N THR A 174 6.18 -24.58 8.35
CA THR A 174 5.28 -25.74 8.28
C THR A 174 5.27 -26.45 6.92
N GLY A 175 5.65 -25.77 5.83
CA GLY A 175 5.59 -26.32 4.47
C GLY A 175 4.20 -26.37 3.86
N SER A 176 3.20 -25.76 4.51
CA SER A 176 1.86 -25.56 3.95
C SER A 176 1.92 -24.73 2.66
N PRO A 177 0.86 -24.80 1.82
CA PRO A 177 0.60 -23.79 0.82
C PRO A 177 0.61 -22.38 1.42
N LEU A 178 1.00 -21.39 0.61
CA LEU A 178 0.56 -20.01 0.84
C LEU A 178 -0.87 -19.89 0.30
N HIS A 179 -1.77 -19.36 1.12
CA HIS A 179 -3.20 -19.23 0.80
C HIS A 179 -3.48 -17.97 -0.02
N PHE A 180 -2.87 -16.85 0.36
CA PHE A 180 -3.03 -15.54 -0.28
C PHE A 180 -1.87 -14.58 0.04
N VAL A 181 -1.87 -13.41 -0.60
CA VAL A 181 -1.13 -12.21 -0.18
C VAL A 181 -2.10 -11.14 0.29
N MET A 182 -1.81 -10.49 1.41
CA MET A 182 -2.52 -9.31 1.93
C MET A 182 -1.68 -8.06 1.63
N THR A 183 -2.28 -6.97 1.17
CA THR A 183 -1.68 -5.63 1.32
C THR A 183 -2.30 -4.92 2.51
N THR A 184 -1.49 -4.27 3.35
CA THR A 184 -1.96 -3.47 4.50
C THR A 184 -1.86 -1.97 4.26
N GLY A 185 -2.34 -1.51 3.11
CA GLY A 185 -2.44 -0.09 2.75
C GLY A 185 -1.14 0.56 2.26
N ASP A 186 -1.30 1.80 1.80
CA ASP A 186 -0.28 2.66 1.18
C ASP A 186 0.35 1.97 -0.03
N ASN A 187 -0.55 1.54 -0.91
CA ASN A 187 -0.25 0.88 -2.16
C ASN A 187 0.22 1.92 -3.21
N THR A 188 -0.45 3.09 -3.25
CA THR A 188 -0.03 4.31 -3.99
C THR A 188 0.64 5.34 -3.07
N ASP A 189 1.34 6.33 -3.61
CA ASP A 189 2.00 7.39 -2.81
C ASP A 189 1.23 8.72 -2.74
N ASN A 190 0.57 9.14 -3.82
CA ASN A 190 -0.03 10.46 -3.92
C ASN A 190 -1.54 10.41 -4.27
N ASN A 191 -2.18 9.24 -4.15
CA ASN A 191 -3.58 9.02 -4.55
C ASN A 191 -3.82 9.33 -6.05
N ALA A 192 -2.79 9.21 -6.90
CA ALA A 192 -2.90 9.48 -8.34
C ALA A 192 -3.40 8.25 -9.13
N LEU A 193 -4.24 8.47 -10.16
CA LEU A 193 -4.81 7.35 -10.94
C LEU A 193 -3.76 6.50 -11.65
N SER A 194 -2.64 7.10 -12.10
CA SER A 194 -1.46 6.40 -12.62
C SER A 194 -0.90 5.39 -11.63
N GLU A 195 -0.74 5.78 -10.37
CA GLU A 195 -0.19 4.92 -9.32
C GLU A 195 -1.12 3.73 -9.02
N LEU A 196 -2.44 3.94 -9.08
CA LEU A 196 -3.43 2.88 -8.94
C LEU A 196 -3.40 1.90 -10.12
N GLU A 197 -3.31 2.40 -11.36
CA GLU A 197 -3.13 1.60 -12.58
C GLU A 197 -1.85 0.73 -12.47
N TRP A 198 -0.76 1.32 -11.97
CA TRP A 198 0.49 0.60 -11.72
C TRP A 198 0.34 -0.45 -10.61
N PHE A 199 -0.30 -0.14 -9.48
CA PHE A 199 -0.53 -1.08 -8.39
C PHE A 199 -1.33 -2.29 -8.84
N MET A 200 -2.50 -2.06 -9.45
CA MET A 200 -3.35 -3.14 -9.94
C MET A 200 -2.59 -4.02 -10.94
N THR A 201 -1.81 -3.42 -11.85
CA THR A 201 -1.05 -4.17 -12.87
C THR A 201 0.20 -4.88 -12.30
N VAL A 202 0.84 -4.34 -11.26
CA VAL A 202 1.91 -5.05 -10.52
C VAL A 202 1.35 -6.30 -9.84
N MET A 203 0.17 -6.20 -9.22
CA MET A 203 -0.44 -7.29 -8.48
C MET A 203 -1.14 -8.33 -9.39
N SER A 204 -1.81 -7.90 -10.46
CA SER A 204 -2.49 -8.78 -11.43
C SER A 204 -1.56 -9.38 -12.46
N GLY A 205 -0.46 -8.69 -12.78
CA GLY A 205 0.44 -9.01 -13.89
C GLY A 205 0.11 -8.23 -15.16
N GLY A 206 1.14 -7.91 -15.94
CA GLY A 206 1.03 -7.08 -17.15
C GLY A 206 2.31 -6.29 -17.44
N THR A 207 2.20 -5.34 -18.38
CA THR A 207 3.23 -4.32 -18.64
C THR A 207 2.81 -3.02 -17.97
N ILE A 208 3.75 -2.40 -17.25
CA ILE A 208 3.59 -1.10 -16.59
C ILE A 208 4.57 -0.14 -17.25
N THR A 209 4.10 1.00 -17.75
CA THR A 209 4.99 2.13 -18.08
C THR A 209 4.98 3.08 -16.88
N PRO A 210 6.03 3.11 -16.04
CA PRO A 210 6.11 3.96 -14.85
C PRO A 210 6.45 5.41 -15.22
N ASN A 211 5.61 6.02 -16.05
CA ASN A 211 5.79 7.35 -16.61
C ASN A 211 4.47 8.12 -16.70
N THR A 212 4.52 9.44 -16.55
CA THR A 212 3.41 10.39 -16.73
C THR A 212 3.97 11.67 -17.35
N GLY A 213 3.16 12.43 -18.08
CA GLY A 213 3.62 13.62 -18.78
C GLY A 213 4.30 13.28 -20.11
N ASP A 214 5.56 13.69 -20.32
CA ASP A 214 6.26 13.42 -21.59
C ASP A 214 6.56 11.90 -21.73
N PRO A 215 6.01 11.20 -22.74
CA PRO A 215 6.21 9.76 -22.93
C PRO A 215 7.66 9.38 -23.32
N ARG A 216 8.57 10.35 -23.51
CA ARG A 216 9.97 10.15 -23.93
C ARG A 216 11.00 10.69 -22.94
N HIS A 217 10.62 11.55 -22.00
CA HIS A 217 11.54 12.24 -21.11
C HIS A 217 11.01 12.28 -19.68
N TYR A 218 11.91 12.13 -18.72
CA TYR A 218 11.56 12.33 -17.31
C TYR A 218 11.37 13.82 -16.99
N GLU A 219 10.41 14.16 -16.13
CA GLU A 219 10.03 15.54 -15.76
C GLU A 219 10.06 15.80 -14.23
N GLY A 220 10.56 14.84 -13.44
CA GLY A 220 10.71 14.94 -11.98
C GLY A 220 11.98 15.69 -11.53
N VAL A 221 12.28 15.66 -10.22
CA VAL A 221 13.39 16.47 -9.67
C VAL A 221 14.82 16.00 -10.04
N GLN A 222 14.97 14.77 -10.52
CA GLN A 222 16.25 14.12 -10.80
C GLN A 222 16.93 14.52 -12.12
N ASN A 223 16.28 15.28 -13.01
CA ASN A 223 16.93 15.95 -14.15
C ASN A 223 16.84 17.49 -14.08
N SER A 224 16.44 18.03 -12.94
CA SER A 224 16.23 19.47 -12.74
C SER A 224 17.50 20.33 -12.79
N GLY A 225 18.69 19.72 -12.70
CA GLY A 225 19.98 20.40 -12.52
C GLY A 225 20.16 21.05 -11.14
N LEU A 226 19.21 20.84 -10.21
CA LEU A 226 19.26 21.40 -8.87
C LEU A 226 20.18 20.54 -7.98
N SER A 227 21.16 21.18 -7.34
CA SER A 227 22.09 20.51 -6.42
C SER A 227 21.43 19.97 -5.14
N LEU A 228 20.15 20.26 -4.92
CA LEU A 228 19.32 19.73 -3.83
C LEU A 228 18.97 18.24 -4.00
N TYR A 229 19.05 17.69 -5.22
CA TYR A 229 18.70 16.29 -5.52
C TYR A 229 19.81 15.62 -6.33
N TRP A 230 20.02 14.32 -6.10
CA TRP A 230 20.84 13.49 -6.96
C TRP A 230 20.38 13.61 -8.42
N GLN A 231 21.31 14.00 -9.30
CA GLN A 231 21.10 14.10 -10.74
C GLN A 231 21.76 12.88 -11.42
N PRO A 232 21.17 11.67 -11.41
CA PRO A 232 21.83 10.41 -11.74
C PRO A 232 22.55 10.42 -13.09
N ASP A 233 21.88 10.87 -14.16
CA ASP A 233 22.42 10.95 -15.51
C ASP A 233 23.45 12.06 -15.73
N SER A 234 23.53 13.04 -14.82
CA SER A 234 24.38 14.23 -14.98
C SER A 234 25.74 14.07 -14.31
N THR A 235 26.80 14.52 -14.99
CA THR A 235 28.16 14.62 -14.42
C THR A 235 28.30 15.77 -13.40
N GLN A 236 27.26 16.58 -13.21
CA GLN A 236 27.19 17.63 -12.19
C GLN A 236 27.41 17.06 -10.78
N ARG A 237 28.29 17.71 -10.00
CA ARG A 237 28.57 17.37 -8.59
C ARG A 237 27.52 17.99 -7.65
N ASP A 238 26.32 17.43 -7.69
CA ASP A 238 25.19 17.75 -6.81
C ASP A 238 25.46 17.41 -5.32
N GLY A 239 24.46 17.60 -4.46
CA GLY A 239 24.55 17.31 -3.02
C GLY A 239 24.83 15.84 -2.69
N ASP A 240 24.14 14.93 -3.37
CA ASP A 240 24.21 13.49 -3.06
C ASP A 240 25.49 12.86 -3.64
N LYS A 241 25.97 13.32 -4.81
CA LYS A 241 27.30 12.91 -5.33
C LYS A 241 28.47 13.38 -4.44
N LYS A 242 28.28 14.37 -3.57
CA LYS A 242 29.28 14.72 -2.53
C LYS A 242 29.30 13.71 -1.38
N LEU A 243 28.23 12.96 -1.18
CA LEU A 243 28.11 11.85 -0.21
C LEU A 243 28.53 10.50 -0.81
N GLY A 244 28.87 10.47 -2.12
CA GLY A 244 29.38 9.30 -2.83
C GLY A 244 28.36 8.61 -3.75
N PHE A 245 27.16 9.19 -3.97
CA PHE A 245 26.22 8.64 -4.95
C PHE A 245 26.84 8.58 -6.36
N PRO A 246 26.55 7.53 -7.14
CA PRO A 246 27.15 7.34 -8.45
C PRO A 246 26.63 8.33 -9.50
N HIS A 247 27.38 8.43 -10.60
CA HIS A 247 26.85 8.86 -11.90
C HIS A 247 26.39 7.61 -12.64
N LEU A 248 25.14 7.59 -13.11
CA LEU A 248 24.50 6.47 -13.81
C LEU A 248 23.85 7.00 -15.08
N ALA A 249 24.60 6.98 -16.20
CA ALA A 249 24.10 7.42 -17.49
C ALA A 249 23.05 6.44 -18.05
N GLY A 250 21.90 6.97 -18.48
CA GLY A 250 20.74 6.20 -18.91
C GLY A 250 19.76 5.85 -17.79
N PHE A 251 20.02 6.25 -16.54
CA PHE A 251 19.22 5.84 -15.38
C PHE A 251 17.76 6.28 -15.49
N LEU A 252 17.48 7.56 -15.73
CA LEU A 252 16.09 8.05 -15.79
C LEU A 252 15.34 7.50 -17.00
N ALA A 253 16.03 7.33 -18.13
CA ALA A 253 15.47 6.68 -19.32
C ALA A 253 15.14 5.19 -19.10
N ALA A 254 15.90 4.51 -18.23
CA ALA A 254 15.61 3.14 -17.82
C ALA A 254 14.52 3.07 -16.73
N ALA A 255 14.42 4.06 -15.86
CA ALA A 255 13.44 4.14 -14.78
C ALA A 255 12.01 4.33 -15.31
N ILE A 256 11.81 5.15 -16.36
CA ILE A 256 10.49 5.39 -16.98
C ILE A 256 10.09 4.35 -18.04
N ARG A 257 10.99 3.43 -18.40
CA ARG A 257 10.77 2.39 -19.42
C ARG A 257 9.83 1.30 -18.91
N ASP A 258 9.03 0.74 -19.80
CA ASP A 258 8.21 -0.46 -19.58
C ASP A 258 8.89 -1.52 -18.68
N VAL A 259 8.17 -1.86 -17.61
CA VAL A 259 8.45 -2.90 -16.62
C VAL A 259 7.39 -3.99 -16.78
N ARG A 260 7.76 -5.28 -16.68
CA ARG A 260 6.81 -6.39 -16.80
C ARG A 260 6.63 -7.11 -15.48
N SER A 261 5.46 -6.99 -14.88
CA SER A 261 5.07 -7.82 -13.74
C SER A 261 4.64 -9.22 -14.20
N PRO A 262 5.09 -10.31 -13.55
CA PRO A 262 4.49 -11.63 -13.73
C PRO A 262 3.10 -11.74 -13.07
N GLY A 263 2.70 -10.77 -12.24
CA GLY A 263 1.53 -10.83 -11.37
C GLY A 263 1.72 -11.79 -10.19
N LEU A 264 0.91 -11.67 -9.15
CA LEU A 264 0.91 -12.65 -8.08
C LEU A 264 0.29 -13.97 -8.56
N ASN A 265 1.06 -15.05 -8.44
CA ASN A 265 0.59 -16.41 -8.70
C ASN A 265 -0.07 -17.05 -7.44
N LEU A 266 -0.76 -16.20 -6.68
CA LEU A 266 -1.57 -16.43 -5.48
C LEU A 266 -2.84 -15.54 -5.56
N PRO A 267 -3.94 -15.93 -4.91
CA PRO A 267 -4.99 -14.97 -4.57
C PRO A 267 -4.42 -13.81 -3.76
N TRP A 268 -4.98 -12.61 -3.91
CA TRP A 268 -4.57 -11.46 -3.11
C TRP A 268 -5.76 -10.60 -2.68
N TYR A 269 -5.58 -9.93 -1.54
CA TYR A 269 -6.55 -9.11 -0.82
C TYR A 269 -5.93 -7.76 -0.45
N SER A 270 -6.73 -6.70 -0.37
CA SER A 270 -6.27 -5.33 -0.10
C SER A 270 -6.91 -4.72 1.14
N THR A 271 -6.12 -4.06 1.98
CA THR A 271 -6.58 -3.03 2.92
C THR A 271 -6.13 -1.67 2.37
N VAL A 272 -6.93 -0.64 2.63
CA VAL A 272 -6.65 0.74 2.22
C VAL A 272 -5.84 1.50 3.28
N GLY A 273 -4.83 2.27 2.85
CA GLY A 273 -4.03 3.17 3.68
C GLY A 273 -4.32 4.65 3.43
N ASN A 274 -3.65 5.55 4.16
CA ASN A 274 -3.90 6.98 4.04
C ASN A 274 -3.38 7.57 2.71
N HIS A 275 -2.27 7.08 2.15
CA HIS A 275 -1.80 7.45 0.81
C HIS A 275 -2.64 6.85 -0.34
N ASP A 276 -3.49 5.87 -0.05
CA ASP A 276 -4.49 5.38 -1.02
C ASP A 276 -5.76 6.25 -1.06
N MET A 277 -6.04 7.03 0.00
CA MET A 277 -7.33 7.72 0.23
C MET A 277 -7.25 9.24 0.35
N LEU A 278 -6.05 9.79 0.53
CA LEU A 278 -5.80 11.21 0.72
C LEU A 278 -4.67 11.63 -0.22
N PRO A 279 -4.83 12.69 -1.03
CA PRO A 279 -3.71 13.36 -1.67
C PRO A 279 -2.56 13.64 -0.69
N LEU A 280 -1.34 13.31 -1.09
CA LEU A 280 -0.12 13.34 -0.25
C LEU A 280 -0.23 12.55 1.07
N GLY A 281 -1.16 11.59 1.16
CA GLY A 281 -1.43 10.81 2.37
C GLY A 281 -1.96 11.60 3.56
N CYS A 282 -2.27 12.90 3.40
CA CYS A 282 -2.54 13.79 4.53
C CYS A 282 -3.59 14.88 4.31
N TYR A 283 -4.10 15.08 3.09
CA TYR A 283 -5.15 16.07 2.81
C TYR A 283 -6.48 15.42 2.42
N GLY A 284 -7.57 15.76 3.11
CA GLY A 284 -8.92 15.35 2.72
C GLY A 284 -9.35 16.02 1.42
N HIS A 285 -10.09 15.29 0.56
CA HIS A 285 -10.62 15.83 -0.68
C HIS A 285 -11.54 17.04 -0.41
N GLY A 286 -11.08 18.26 -0.72
CA GLY A 286 -11.82 19.48 -0.37
C GLY A 286 -11.59 20.74 -1.21
N ASP A 287 -10.64 20.73 -2.15
CA ASP A 287 -10.31 21.88 -3.00
C ASP A 287 -10.04 21.40 -4.44
N SER A 288 -10.78 21.93 -5.43
CA SER A 288 -10.64 21.52 -6.84
C SER A 288 -9.31 21.98 -7.44
N TRP A 289 -8.78 23.11 -6.97
CA TRP A 289 -7.55 23.68 -7.54
C TRP A 289 -6.34 22.77 -7.30
N LEU A 290 -6.27 22.04 -6.18
CA LEU A 290 -5.24 21.01 -6.00
C LEU A 290 -5.36 19.87 -7.01
N ALA A 291 -6.58 19.45 -7.39
CA ALA A 291 -6.79 18.44 -8.43
C ALA A 291 -6.47 18.97 -9.84
N GLU A 292 -6.84 20.23 -10.14
CA GLU A 292 -6.44 20.94 -11.37
C GLU A 292 -4.90 21.08 -11.46
N GLN A 293 -4.25 21.36 -10.33
CA GLN A 293 -2.79 21.48 -10.23
C GLN A 293 -2.08 20.11 -10.33
N ALA A 294 -2.73 19.01 -9.95
CA ALA A 294 -2.19 17.64 -10.09
C ALA A 294 -2.05 17.20 -11.56
N VAL A 295 -3.06 17.48 -12.39
CA VAL A 295 -3.00 17.19 -13.84
C VAL A 295 -2.25 18.27 -14.63
N GLY A 296 -2.10 19.48 -14.07
CA GLY A 296 -1.57 20.67 -14.74
C GLY A 296 -0.07 20.65 -15.05
N GLY A 297 0.32 21.41 -16.07
CA GLY A 297 1.70 21.47 -16.59
C GLY A 297 2.70 22.32 -15.77
N LYS A 298 2.60 22.32 -14.44
CA LYS A 298 3.47 23.12 -13.55
C LYS A 298 3.85 22.37 -12.28
N LYS A 299 5.15 22.33 -11.96
CA LYS A 299 5.70 21.65 -10.76
C LYS A 299 6.64 22.58 -9.99
N LEU A 300 6.48 22.64 -8.67
CA LEU A 300 7.44 23.29 -7.78
C LEU A 300 8.58 22.31 -7.46
N MET A 301 9.83 22.77 -7.51
CA MET A 301 11.01 21.92 -7.27
C MET A 301 12.00 22.53 -6.26
N THR A 302 11.73 23.73 -5.74
CA THR A 302 12.57 24.45 -4.77
C THR A 302 11.70 25.25 -3.82
N MET A 303 12.07 25.28 -2.53
CA MET A 303 11.48 26.18 -1.53
C MET A 303 12.49 26.41 -0.40
N SER A 304 12.42 27.53 0.31
CA SER A 304 13.38 27.81 1.38
C SER A 304 13.20 26.86 2.59
N ALA A 305 14.29 26.54 3.29
CA ALA A 305 14.27 25.68 4.47
C ALA A 305 13.25 26.15 5.53
N ALA A 306 13.10 27.47 5.73
CA ALA A 306 12.15 28.03 6.68
C ALA A 306 10.68 27.79 6.27
N GLN A 307 10.36 27.90 4.97
CA GLN A 307 9.03 27.56 4.46
C GLN A 307 8.79 26.04 4.50
N SER A 308 9.80 25.23 4.18
CA SER A 308 9.70 23.76 4.18
C SER A 308 9.45 23.22 5.58
N LEU A 309 10.18 23.72 6.59
CA LEU A 309 9.93 23.41 8.01
C LEU A 309 8.53 23.86 8.45
N LYS A 310 8.04 25.01 7.97
CA LYS A 310 6.68 25.49 8.25
C LYS A 310 5.61 24.56 7.66
N LEU A 311 5.78 24.11 6.41
CA LEU A 311 4.86 23.18 5.75
C LEU A 311 4.86 21.82 6.46
N GLN A 312 6.04 21.26 6.73
CA GLN A 312 6.19 20.02 7.48
C GLN A 312 5.50 20.13 8.86
N THR A 313 5.75 21.21 9.60
CA THR A 313 5.12 21.47 10.91
C THR A 313 3.58 21.52 10.81
N ALA A 314 3.03 22.08 9.72
CA ALA A 314 1.58 22.15 9.50
C ALA A 314 0.96 20.77 9.22
N ILE A 315 1.67 19.93 8.45
CA ILE A 315 1.27 18.54 8.17
C ILE A 315 1.34 17.71 9.46
N THR A 316 2.48 17.72 10.18
CA THR A 316 2.65 16.98 11.44
C THR A 316 1.57 17.33 12.48
N LYS A 317 1.18 18.61 12.57
CA LYS A 317 0.14 19.08 13.51
C LYS A 317 -1.30 18.91 13.01
N GLY A 318 -1.52 18.45 11.77
CA GLY A 318 -2.85 18.37 11.17
C GLY A 318 -3.57 19.72 11.09
N SER A 319 -2.83 20.83 10.98
CA SER A 319 -3.40 22.19 11.09
C SER A 319 -3.96 22.74 9.78
N ASP A 320 -3.76 22.04 8.67
CA ASP A 320 -4.37 22.32 7.37
C ASP A 320 -4.87 21.01 6.72
N PRO A 321 -5.84 20.29 7.33
CA PRO A 321 -6.22 18.95 6.90
C PRO A 321 -6.97 18.93 5.55
N LYS A 322 -7.29 20.10 4.99
CA LYS A 322 -7.92 20.28 3.67
C LYS A 322 -6.97 20.86 2.61
N GLY A 323 -5.69 21.07 2.94
CA GLY A 323 -4.68 21.59 2.02
C GLY A 323 -4.92 23.01 1.52
N LEU A 324 -5.68 23.85 2.24
CA LEU A 324 -6.01 25.21 1.81
C LEU A 324 -4.81 26.17 1.94
N ALA A 325 -4.03 26.04 3.01
CA ALA A 325 -2.77 26.76 3.16
C ALA A 325 -1.67 26.18 2.25
N PHE A 326 -1.70 24.87 1.97
CA PHE A 326 -0.84 24.24 0.95
C PHE A 326 -1.14 24.76 -0.46
N ARG A 327 -2.41 24.83 -0.85
CA ARG A 327 -2.89 25.46 -2.09
C ARG A 327 -2.43 26.90 -2.22
N ASP A 328 -2.58 27.71 -1.17
CA ASP A 328 -2.22 29.13 -1.21
C ASP A 328 -0.69 29.34 -1.20
N LEU A 329 0.06 28.43 -0.59
CA LEU A 329 1.53 28.32 -0.72
C LEU A 329 1.95 27.97 -2.16
N LEU A 330 1.30 27.02 -2.82
CA LEU A 330 1.59 26.70 -4.23
C LEU A 330 1.27 27.91 -5.13
N LYS A 331 0.12 28.56 -4.94
CA LYS A 331 -0.25 29.79 -5.65
C LYS A 331 0.77 30.91 -5.48
N SER A 332 1.37 31.10 -4.30
CA SER A 332 2.40 32.14 -4.11
C SER A 332 3.68 31.87 -4.92
N HIS A 333 4.01 30.61 -5.22
CA HIS A 333 5.21 30.22 -5.98
C HIS A 333 4.94 29.97 -7.48
N THR A 334 3.78 30.35 -8.02
CA THR A 334 3.40 30.11 -9.44
C THR A 334 4.47 30.59 -10.45
N ARG A 335 5.23 31.64 -10.13
CA ARG A 335 6.32 32.18 -10.98
C ARG A 335 7.62 31.38 -10.92
N GLU A 336 7.81 30.56 -9.89
CA GLU A 336 8.99 29.71 -9.68
C GLU A 336 8.76 28.27 -10.17
N MET A 337 7.50 27.89 -10.42
CA MET A 337 7.13 26.58 -10.94
C MET A 337 7.65 26.36 -12.37
N ARG A 338 8.41 25.27 -12.52
CA ARG A 338 8.88 24.77 -13.80
C ARG A 338 7.72 24.19 -14.60
N SER A 339 7.81 24.28 -15.92
CA SER A 339 6.88 23.57 -16.79
C SER A 339 7.16 22.08 -16.75
N VAL A 340 6.09 21.30 -16.74
CA VAL A 340 6.05 19.85 -17.01
C VAL A 340 4.89 19.59 -17.97
N THR A 341 4.83 18.42 -18.59
CA THR A 341 3.75 18.06 -19.51
C THR A 341 2.50 17.72 -18.69
N PRO A 342 1.32 18.32 -18.99
CA PRO A 342 0.06 17.97 -18.33
C PRO A 342 -0.31 16.50 -18.57
N ASP A 343 -0.93 15.85 -17.58
CA ASP A 343 -1.37 14.46 -17.70
C ASP A 343 -2.60 14.18 -16.80
N GLU A 344 -3.72 13.81 -17.42
CA GLU A 344 -4.97 13.46 -16.73
C GLU A 344 -4.85 12.20 -15.85
N LYS A 345 -3.87 11.31 -16.10
CA LYS A 345 -3.59 10.17 -15.22
C LYS A 345 -3.12 10.60 -13.83
N ARG A 346 -2.64 11.84 -13.66
CA ARG A 346 -2.25 12.39 -12.36
C ARG A 346 -3.44 12.85 -11.51
N ARG A 347 -4.68 12.77 -12.01
CA ARG A 347 -5.84 13.17 -11.20
C ARG A 347 -5.89 12.36 -9.89
N PRO A 348 -6.28 12.99 -8.76
CA PRO A 348 -6.71 12.25 -7.58
C PRO A 348 -7.81 11.24 -7.92
N TYR A 349 -7.71 10.03 -7.39
CA TYR A 349 -8.77 9.02 -7.51
C TYR A 349 -9.62 8.96 -6.24
N THR A 350 -10.90 8.64 -6.42
CA THR A 350 -11.88 8.56 -5.32
C THR A 350 -11.95 7.15 -4.73
N ARG A 351 -12.54 7.00 -3.53
CA ARG A 351 -12.98 5.69 -2.99
C ARG A 351 -13.72 4.85 -4.03
N THR A 352 -14.59 5.49 -4.82
CA THR A 352 -15.36 4.86 -5.89
C THR A 352 -14.49 4.38 -7.04
N ASP A 353 -13.45 5.13 -7.42
CA ASP A 353 -12.46 4.68 -8.41
C ASP A 353 -11.65 3.48 -7.88
N TYR A 354 -11.18 3.54 -6.62
CA TYR A 354 -10.41 2.46 -5.97
C TYR A 354 -11.19 1.14 -5.91
N LEU A 355 -12.44 1.19 -5.44
CA LEU A 355 -13.33 0.03 -5.37
C LEU A 355 -13.65 -0.52 -6.77
N LYS A 356 -13.86 0.35 -7.78
CA LYS A 356 -14.04 -0.09 -9.18
C LYS A 356 -12.81 -0.77 -9.74
N ALA A 357 -11.61 -0.24 -9.51
CA ALA A 357 -10.36 -0.84 -9.98
C ALA A 357 -10.14 -2.24 -9.41
N HIS A 358 -10.46 -2.46 -8.12
CA HIS A 358 -10.40 -3.78 -7.49
C HIS A 358 -11.48 -4.75 -8.00
N LEU A 359 -12.65 -4.24 -8.41
CA LEU A 359 -13.74 -5.03 -8.98
C LEU A 359 -13.60 -5.31 -10.48
N ASP A 360 -12.64 -4.68 -11.18
CA ASP A 360 -12.46 -4.85 -12.62
C ASP A 360 -11.97 -6.28 -12.97
N PRO A 361 -12.68 -7.03 -13.82
CA PRO A 361 -12.25 -8.34 -14.29
C PRO A 361 -10.85 -8.38 -14.91
N ALA A 362 -10.35 -7.27 -15.47
CA ALA A 362 -9.01 -7.16 -16.03
C ALA A 362 -7.90 -7.33 -14.98
N HIS A 363 -8.16 -6.96 -13.72
CA HIS A 363 -7.16 -7.01 -12.64
C HIS A 363 -7.30 -8.24 -11.72
N ARG A 364 -8.35 -9.04 -11.89
CA ARG A 364 -8.66 -10.20 -11.04
C ARG A 364 -7.49 -11.16 -10.80
N GLY A 365 -6.67 -11.43 -11.81
CA GLY A 365 -5.57 -12.41 -11.72
C GLY A 365 -6.05 -13.78 -11.17
N LEU A 366 -5.40 -14.26 -10.09
CA LEU A 366 -5.84 -15.43 -9.32
C LEU A 366 -6.63 -15.08 -8.04
N GLY A 367 -7.01 -13.81 -7.86
CA GLY A 367 -7.77 -13.34 -6.70
C GLY A 367 -9.25 -13.71 -6.73
N PRO A 368 -9.93 -13.59 -5.57
CA PRO A 368 -11.38 -13.38 -5.58
C PRO A 368 -11.69 -12.09 -6.32
N VAL A 369 -12.86 -12.02 -6.98
CA VAL A 369 -13.33 -10.77 -7.59
C VAL A 369 -13.41 -9.69 -6.49
N GLY A 370 -12.89 -8.49 -6.76
CA GLY A 370 -12.88 -7.41 -5.78
C GLY A 370 -11.74 -7.45 -4.77
N HIS A 371 -10.91 -8.51 -4.72
CA HIS A 371 -9.76 -8.61 -3.81
C HIS A 371 -10.11 -8.34 -2.33
N GLY A 372 -11.28 -8.86 -1.91
CA GLY A 372 -11.88 -8.65 -0.60
C GLY A 372 -13.05 -7.66 -0.61
N TYR A 373 -13.03 -6.69 -1.51
CA TYR A 373 -14.17 -5.81 -1.76
C TYR A 373 -15.26 -6.51 -2.58
N SER A 374 -16.45 -5.92 -2.61
CA SER A 374 -17.64 -6.45 -3.30
C SER A 374 -18.47 -5.32 -3.89
N SER A 375 -19.45 -5.63 -4.74
CA SER A 375 -20.43 -4.64 -5.19
C SER A 375 -21.18 -4.01 -4.00
N ALA A 376 -21.45 -4.77 -2.93
CA ALA A 376 -22.06 -4.22 -1.71
C ALA A 376 -21.14 -3.21 -0.98
N ASN A 377 -19.81 -3.33 -1.10
CA ASN A 377 -18.88 -2.29 -0.61
C ASN A 377 -18.93 -1.03 -1.49
N LEU A 378 -19.06 -1.19 -2.82
CA LEU A 378 -19.21 -0.08 -3.76
C LEU A 378 -20.53 0.67 -3.54
N ASP A 379 -21.64 -0.06 -3.38
CA ASP A 379 -22.98 0.48 -3.15
C ASP A 379 -23.11 1.17 -1.78
N ALA A 380 -22.46 0.62 -0.74
CA ALA A 380 -22.44 1.20 0.61
C ALA A 380 -21.33 2.25 0.82
N GLY A 381 -20.40 2.42 -0.13
CA GLY A 381 -19.27 3.34 -0.01
C GLY A 381 -18.28 2.98 1.11
N THR A 382 -18.04 1.69 1.38
CA THR A 382 -17.19 1.18 2.48
C THR A 382 -15.93 0.45 1.98
N GLN A 383 -14.85 0.48 2.77
CA GLN A 383 -13.57 -0.19 2.45
C GLN A 383 -13.12 -1.20 3.53
N TYR A 384 -14.06 -1.77 4.27
CA TYR A 384 -13.84 -2.84 5.25
C TYR A 384 -14.67 -4.09 4.90
N TYR A 385 -14.15 -5.28 5.23
CA TYR A 385 -14.76 -6.57 4.85
C TYR A 385 -14.25 -7.74 5.71
N VAL A 386 -14.90 -8.89 5.58
CA VAL A 386 -14.56 -10.16 6.26
C VAL A 386 -14.46 -11.29 5.24
N PHE A 387 -13.50 -12.20 5.39
CA PHE A 387 -13.26 -13.32 4.47
C PHE A 387 -12.77 -14.59 5.18
N ARG A 388 -12.92 -15.75 4.54
CA ARG A 388 -12.53 -17.06 5.08
C ARG A 388 -11.12 -17.43 4.59
N ILE A 389 -10.16 -17.49 5.51
CA ILE A 389 -8.75 -17.81 5.22
C ILE A 389 -8.56 -19.34 5.13
N SER A 390 -9.27 -20.06 5.98
CA SER A 390 -9.41 -21.52 6.03
C SER A 390 -10.59 -21.85 6.95
N ASP A 391 -11.03 -23.09 7.02
CA ASP A 391 -12.23 -23.48 7.80
C ASP A 391 -12.19 -22.97 9.24
N ASP A 392 -11.04 -23.08 9.91
CA ASP A 392 -10.80 -22.61 11.30
C ASP A 392 -10.51 -21.10 11.44
N VAL A 393 -10.27 -20.35 10.35
CA VAL A 393 -9.65 -19.01 10.41
C VAL A 393 -10.38 -17.96 9.55
N VAL A 394 -10.76 -16.84 10.18
CA VAL A 394 -11.38 -15.68 9.54
C VAL A 394 -10.42 -14.49 9.46
N GLY A 395 -10.39 -13.82 8.32
CA GLY A 395 -9.67 -12.56 8.09
C GLY A 395 -10.63 -11.38 8.12
N ILE A 396 -10.28 -10.29 8.79
CA ILE A 396 -11.10 -9.07 8.90
C ILE A 396 -10.25 -7.86 8.50
N SER A 397 -10.62 -7.17 7.42
CA SER A 397 -9.94 -5.98 6.89
C SER A 397 -10.66 -4.71 7.34
N LEU A 398 -9.91 -3.76 7.93
CA LEU A 398 -10.42 -2.50 8.47
C LEU A 398 -9.95 -1.29 7.65
N ASP A 399 -10.90 -0.43 7.26
CA ASP A 399 -10.60 0.92 6.79
C ASP A 399 -10.31 1.79 8.01
N THR A 400 -9.03 2.09 8.23
CA THR A 400 -8.57 2.92 9.36
C THR A 400 -8.24 4.36 8.94
N THR A 401 -8.57 4.74 7.71
CA THR A 401 -8.34 6.08 7.18
C THR A 401 -9.34 7.08 7.76
N ASP A 402 -8.95 8.36 7.82
CA ASP A 402 -9.85 9.44 8.23
C ASP A 402 -10.12 10.40 7.05
N PRO A 403 -11.34 10.40 6.49
CA PRO A 403 -11.73 11.32 5.42
C PRO A 403 -11.67 12.81 5.81
N GLY A 404 -11.52 13.13 7.11
CA GLY A 404 -11.23 14.48 7.58
C GLY A 404 -9.85 15.01 7.16
N GLY A 405 -8.93 14.13 6.76
CA GLY A 405 -7.53 14.44 6.48
C GLY A 405 -6.61 14.18 7.68
N HIS A 406 -5.32 14.49 7.51
CA HIS A 406 -4.16 14.04 8.33
C HIS A 406 -3.79 12.57 8.13
N TYR A 407 -2.52 12.23 8.38
CA TYR A 407 -1.93 10.90 8.15
C TYR A 407 -2.06 9.98 9.39
N GLN A 408 -2.80 10.37 10.43
CA GLN A 408 -3.12 9.47 11.53
C GLN A 408 -4.55 8.93 11.35
N GLY A 409 -4.78 7.72 11.83
CA GLY A 409 -6.01 6.97 11.57
C GLY A 409 -7.02 7.00 12.71
N SER A 410 -8.16 6.36 12.46
CA SER A 410 -9.21 6.02 13.44
C SER A 410 -10.27 5.15 12.75
N ILE A 411 -11.33 4.75 13.47
CA ILE A 411 -12.53 4.17 12.83
C ILE A 411 -13.82 4.81 13.36
N GLY A 412 -14.84 4.92 12.50
CA GLY A 412 -16.18 5.36 12.89
C GLY A 412 -16.90 4.35 13.79
N THR A 413 -17.83 4.84 14.61
CA THR A 413 -18.71 4.04 15.48
C THR A 413 -19.43 2.89 14.73
N ALA A 414 -19.84 3.09 13.48
CA ALA A 414 -20.49 2.07 12.66
C ALA A 414 -19.55 0.91 12.35
N GLN A 415 -18.30 1.20 11.96
CA GLN A 415 -17.29 0.17 11.70
C GLN A 415 -16.86 -0.53 13.01
N LEU A 416 -16.75 0.19 14.12
CA LEU A 416 -16.47 -0.38 15.44
C LEU A 416 -17.57 -1.37 15.87
N LYS A 417 -18.85 -1.02 15.69
CA LYS A 417 -20.00 -1.91 15.95
C LYS A 417 -20.03 -3.11 15.01
N TRP A 418 -19.73 -2.90 13.72
CA TRP A 418 -19.62 -3.97 12.73
C TRP A 418 -18.53 -4.98 13.13
N LEU A 419 -17.34 -4.51 13.52
CA LEU A 419 -16.23 -5.35 13.98
C LEU A 419 -16.61 -6.20 15.21
N ASP A 420 -17.23 -5.58 16.22
CA ASP A 420 -17.73 -6.31 17.40
C ASP A 420 -18.76 -7.38 17.03
N LYS A 421 -19.69 -7.09 16.09
CA LYS A 421 -20.64 -8.08 15.59
C LYS A 421 -19.94 -9.19 14.81
N THR A 422 -19.05 -8.87 13.88
CA THR A 422 -18.32 -9.84 13.05
C THR A 422 -17.50 -10.82 13.88
N LEU A 423 -16.87 -10.35 14.97
CA LEU A 423 -16.14 -11.21 15.91
C LEU A 423 -17.07 -12.14 16.70
N LYS A 424 -18.25 -11.65 17.12
CA LYS A 424 -19.29 -12.47 17.77
C LYS A 424 -19.88 -13.52 16.85
N ASP A 425 -20.19 -13.15 15.61
CA ASP A 425 -20.72 -14.04 14.57
C ASP A 425 -19.73 -15.17 14.23
N ASN A 426 -18.41 -14.88 14.29
CA ASN A 426 -17.33 -15.83 14.00
C ASN A 426 -16.62 -16.34 15.27
N LYS A 427 -17.29 -16.35 16.43
CA LYS A 427 -16.69 -16.70 17.74
C LYS A 427 -15.97 -18.05 17.81
N ASP A 428 -16.33 -19.00 16.93
CA ASP A 428 -15.79 -20.36 16.87
C ASP A 428 -14.63 -20.51 15.86
N SER A 429 -14.22 -19.43 15.20
CA SER A 429 -13.08 -19.38 14.27
C SER A 429 -12.05 -18.34 14.75
N PHE A 430 -10.76 -18.63 14.57
CA PHE A 430 -9.68 -17.70 14.95
C PHE A 430 -9.68 -16.48 14.02
N ALA A 431 -9.66 -15.28 14.60
CA ALA A 431 -9.70 -14.03 13.87
C ALA A 431 -8.30 -13.41 13.74
N VAL A 432 -7.91 -13.14 12.48
CA VAL A 432 -6.77 -12.29 12.13
C VAL A 432 -7.32 -10.97 11.60
N VAL A 433 -6.98 -9.87 12.28
CA VAL A 433 -7.40 -8.51 11.90
C VAL A 433 -6.31 -7.85 11.07
N PHE A 434 -6.70 -7.09 10.06
CA PHE A 434 -5.83 -6.33 9.18
C PHE A 434 -6.24 -4.86 9.18
N SER A 435 -5.27 -3.96 9.26
CA SER A 435 -5.45 -2.52 9.06
C SER A 435 -4.20 -1.92 8.44
N HIS A 436 -4.28 -0.70 7.93
CA HIS A 436 -3.09 0.09 7.65
C HIS A 436 -2.46 0.64 8.95
N HIS A 437 -3.20 1.47 9.69
CA HIS A 437 -2.71 2.11 10.91
C HIS A 437 -2.57 1.13 12.09
N THR A 438 -1.68 1.47 13.02
CA THR A 438 -1.38 0.71 14.25
C THR A 438 -2.21 1.19 15.45
N SER A 439 -2.25 0.40 16.52
CA SER A 439 -2.87 0.79 17.80
C SER A 439 -2.33 2.11 18.38
N LYS A 440 -1.11 2.49 18.01
CA LYS A 440 -0.38 3.69 18.46
C LYS A 440 -0.57 4.89 17.51
N THR A 441 -0.95 4.65 16.25
CA THR A 441 -1.11 5.70 15.21
C THR A 441 -2.55 5.96 14.80
N MET A 442 -3.51 5.21 15.35
CA MET A 442 -4.93 5.55 15.30
C MET A 442 -5.27 6.62 16.35
N THR A 443 -4.79 7.84 16.13
CA THR A 443 -4.90 9.00 17.06
C THR A 443 -5.77 10.15 16.53
N ASN A 444 -6.25 10.07 15.28
CA ASN A 444 -6.98 11.14 14.62
C ASN A 444 -8.49 11.06 14.90
N THR A 445 -9.03 11.98 15.69
CA THR A 445 -10.46 12.02 16.04
C THR A 445 -11.18 13.24 15.45
N GLN A 446 -10.71 13.76 14.32
CA GLN A 446 -11.42 14.78 13.53
C GLN A 446 -12.80 14.25 13.07
N PRO A 447 -13.86 15.06 13.01
CA PRO A 447 -15.14 14.60 12.48
C PRO A 447 -15.05 14.26 10.99
N ASP A 448 -15.58 13.09 10.60
CA ASP A 448 -15.69 12.69 9.20
C ASP A 448 -16.57 13.71 8.44
N PRO A 449 -16.10 14.35 7.34
CA PRO A 449 -16.87 15.36 6.62
C PRO A 449 -18.19 14.85 6.03
N ALA A 450 -18.31 13.56 5.74
CA ALA A 450 -19.55 12.93 5.27
C ALA A 450 -20.47 12.52 6.43
N HIS A 451 -19.88 12.21 7.60
CA HIS A 451 -20.60 11.74 8.80
C HIS A 451 -20.22 12.54 10.07
N PRO A 452 -20.43 13.87 10.11
CA PRO A 452 -19.89 14.74 11.17
C PRO A 452 -20.55 14.54 12.55
N GLY A 453 -21.64 13.78 12.63
CA GLY A 453 -22.26 13.35 13.88
C GLY A 453 -21.82 11.94 14.36
N GLU A 454 -21.00 11.23 13.57
CA GLU A 454 -20.44 9.95 13.95
C GLU A 454 -19.15 10.15 14.75
N ARG A 455 -19.00 9.40 15.85
CA ARG A 455 -17.77 9.46 16.66
C ARG A 455 -16.67 8.62 16.01
N ARG A 456 -15.50 9.23 15.82
CA ARG A 456 -14.24 8.52 15.53
C ARG A 456 -13.67 7.90 16.81
N HIS A 457 -13.11 6.71 16.70
CA HIS A 457 -12.57 5.91 17.79
C HIS A 457 -11.07 5.66 17.61
N SER A 458 -10.35 5.72 18.74
CA SER A 458 -8.90 5.59 18.81
C SER A 458 -8.42 4.13 18.77
N GLY A 459 -7.13 3.93 18.46
CA GLY A 459 -6.50 2.60 18.49
C GLY A 459 -6.58 1.91 19.86
N ALA A 460 -6.60 2.69 20.96
CA ALA A 460 -6.82 2.16 22.31
C ALA A 460 -8.22 1.55 22.49
N GLU A 461 -9.24 2.09 21.83
CA GLU A 461 -10.60 1.54 21.84
C GLU A 461 -10.69 0.27 20.98
N VAL A 462 -9.96 0.23 19.85
CA VAL A 462 -9.82 -1.00 19.04
C VAL A 462 -9.12 -2.10 19.84
N VAL A 463 -8.00 -1.82 20.51
CA VAL A 463 -7.33 -2.78 21.42
C VAL A 463 -8.26 -3.26 22.54
N SER A 464 -9.11 -2.38 23.06
CA SER A 464 -10.11 -2.73 24.08
C SER A 464 -11.18 -3.69 23.54
N LEU A 465 -11.70 -3.42 22.34
CA LEU A 465 -12.66 -4.28 21.65
C LEU A 465 -12.05 -5.63 21.30
N LEU A 466 -10.90 -5.66 20.64
CA LEU A 466 -10.22 -6.90 20.25
C LEU A 466 -9.89 -7.75 21.49
N GLY A 467 -9.37 -7.13 22.56
CA GLY A 467 -9.11 -7.78 23.84
C GLY A 467 -10.36 -8.17 24.65
N SER A 468 -11.57 -7.95 24.14
CA SER A 468 -12.81 -8.49 24.69
C SER A 468 -13.21 -9.84 24.08
N HIS A 469 -12.66 -10.18 22.90
CA HIS A 469 -12.98 -11.38 22.12
C HIS A 469 -11.87 -12.43 22.23
N ALA A 470 -12.21 -13.65 22.66
CA ALA A 470 -11.22 -14.71 22.93
C ALA A 470 -10.67 -15.39 21.66
N ASN A 471 -11.31 -15.18 20.51
CA ASN A 471 -10.91 -15.76 19.22
C ASN A 471 -9.95 -14.87 18.41
N VAL A 472 -9.69 -13.62 18.82
CA VAL A 472 -8.70 -12.76 18.16
C VAL A 472 -7.29 -13.24 18.52
N VAL A 473 -6.50 -13.62 17.51
CA VAL A 473 -5.14 -14.16 17.71
C VAL A 473 -4.04 -13.22 17.24
N ALA A 474 -4.32 -12.41 16.21
CA ALA A 474 -3.36 -11.46 15.66
C ALA A 474 -4.05 -10.22 15.04
N TRP A 475 -3.34 -9.10 15.07
CA TRP A 475 -3.63 -7.88 14.32
C TRP A 475 -2.37 -7.53 13.51
N VAL A 476 -2.49 -7.49 12.18
CA VAL A 476 -1.40 -7.29 11.22
C VAL A 476 -1.56 -5.93 10.55
N ASN A 477 -0.49 -5.11 10.54
CA ASN A 477 -0.56 -3.72 10.05
C ASN A 477 0.77 -3.17 9.51
N GLY A 478 0.71 -1.93 8.98
CA GLY A 478 1.80 -1.21 8.32
C GLY A 478 2.03 0.15 8.96
N HIS A 479 2.05 1.20 8.13
CA HIS A 479 2.01 2.63 8.46
C HIS A 479 3.24 3.22 9.17
N ILE A 480 3.87 2.48 10.08
CA ILE A 480 5.03 2.95 10.85
C ILE A 480 6.37 2.68 10.14
N HIS A 481 6.32 2.11 8.92
CA HIS A 481 7.47 1.77 8.07
C HIS A 481 8.52 0.85 8.71
N ARG A 482 8.24 0.24 9.87
CA ARG A 482 9.18 -0.60 10.64
C ARG A 482 8.59 -1.92 11.09
N ASN A 483 9.46 -2.88 11.34
CA ASN A 483 9.12 -4.04 12.16
C ASN A 483 8.97 -3.61 13.64
N ASP A 484 7.83 -3.90 14.23
CA ASP A 484 7.53 -3.80 15.69
C ASP A 484 6.50 -4.88 16.02
N ILE A 485 6.72 -5.66 17.10
CA ILE A 485 5.74 -6.68 17.52
C ILE A 485 5.33 -6.43 18.97
N THR A 486 4.08 -6.02 19.15
CA THR A 486 3.48 -5.67 20.45
C THR A 486 2.61 -6.81 20.98
N ALA A 487 2.81 -7.20 22.24
CA ALA A 487 2.05 -8.24 22.92
C ALA A 487 0.86 -7.62 23.68
N HIS A 488 -0.38 -7.83 23.22
CA HIS A 488 -1.58 -7.30 23.89
C HIS A 488 -2.09 -8.31 24.91
N ALA A 489 -1.48 -8.31 26.10
CA ALA A 489 -1.83 -9.22 27.20
C ALA A 489 -3.19 -8.87 27.84
N LYS A 490 -4.05 -9.89 28.00
CA LYS A 490 -5.36 -9.83 28.67
C LYS A 490 -5.61 -11.13 29.46
N SER A 491 -6.43 -11.04 30.50
CA SER A 491 -6.89 -12.22 31.26
C SER A 491 -7.86 -13.08 30.45
N GLY A 492 -8.07 -14.33 30.88
CA GLY A 492 -9.09 -15.22 30.31
C GLY A 492 -8.93 -15.54 28.82
N GLY A 493 -7.69 -15.71 28.36
CA GLY A 493 -7.37 -16.19 27.00
C GLY A 493 -7.27 -15.12 25.91
N ARG A 494 -7.88 -13.94 26.13
CA ARG A 494 -8.12 -12.85 25.15
C ARG A 494 -6.88 -12.03 24.74
N SER A 495 -5.71 -12.67 24.74
CA SER A 495 -4.43 -12.01 24.41
C SER A 495 -4.06 -12.25 22.96
N PHE A 496 -3.67 -11.19 22.24
CA PHE A 496 -3.34 -11.25 20.82
C PHE A 496 -2.02 -10.53 20.51
N TRP A 497 -1.45 -10.82 19.34
CA TRP A 497 -0.21 -10.20 18.85
C TRP A 497 -0.53 -9.09 17.84
N GLU A 498 -0.02 -7.88 18.07
CA GLU A 498 0.03 -6.85 17.02
C GLU A 498 1.38 -6.92 16.30
N ILE A 499 1.34 -6.98 14.97
CA ILE A 499 2.48 -7.30 14.09
C ILE A 499 2.57 -6.23 13.00
N SER A 500 3.48 -5.27 13.19
CA SER A 500 3.82 -4.28 12.17
C SER A 500 5.00 -4.75 11.31
N THR A 501 4.97 -4.42 10.02
CA THR A 501 6.03 -4.79 9.05
C THR A 501 6.70 -3.55 8.46
N ALA A 502 8.00 -3.66 8.18
CA ALA A 502 8.74 -2.57 7.53
C ALA A 502 8.19 -2.27 6.12
N SER A 503 8.26 -1.02 5.69
CA SER A 503 7.71 -0.61 4.39
C SER A 503 8.46 -1.22 3.21
N HIS A 504 7.88 -1.13 2.03
CA HIS A 504 8.56 -1.50 0.78
C HIS A 504 9.14 -0.28 0.06
N ILE A 505 8.96 0.94 0.61
CA ILE A 505 9.59 2.18 0.14
C ILE A 505 10.93 2.49 0.81
N ASP A 506 11.07 2.21 2.11
CA ASP A 506 12.30 2.47 2.87
C ASP A 506 13.11 1.20 3.15
N TYR A 507 14.44 1.33 3.19
CA TYR A 507 15.31 0.21 3.53
C TYR A 507 14.97 -0.33 4.92
N PRO A 508 14.79 -1.66 5.13
CA PRO A 508 15.27 -2.76 4.28
C PRO A 508 14.32 -3.38 3.22
N HIS A 509 13.16 -2.79 2.89
CA HIS A 509 12.22 -3.34 1.88
C HIS A 509 11.78 -4.79 2.15
N LEU A 510 11.05 -5.03 3.24
CA LEU A 510 10.70 -6.37 3.73
C LEU A 510 9.21 -6.69 3.67
N ALA A 511 8.85 -7.81 3.04
CA ALA A 511 7.55 -8.46 3.23
C ALA A 511 7.63 -9.53 4.33
N ARG A 512 6.48 -9.94 4.88
CA ARG A 512 6.40 -10.89 6.00
C ARG A 512 5.50 -12.10 5.66
N VAL A 513 6.07 -13.30 5.63
CA VAL A 513 5.28 -14.54 5.65
C VAL A 513 4.78 -14.76 7.08
N ILE A 514 3.48 -15.04 7.24
CA ILE A 514 2.82 -15.28 8.53
C ILE A 514 2.17 -16.66 8.50
N GLU A 515 2.44 -17.48 9.52
CA GLU A 515 1.87 -18.83 9.66
C GLU A 515 1.18 -18.96 11.03
N LEU A 516 -0.14 -19.14 11.05
CA LEU A 516 -0.89 -19.48 12.26
C LEU A 516 -0.95 -21.00 12.40
N VAL A 517 -0.51 -21.54 13.54
CA VAL A 517 -0.51 -22.99 13.81
C VAL A 517 -1.15 -23.32 15.16
N ASP A 518 -1.85 -24.46 15.21
CA ASP A 518 -2.25 -25.12 16.45
C ASP A 518 -1.12 -26.02 16.92
N ASN A 519 -0.54 -25.76 18.09
CA ASN A 519 0.54 -26.57 18.66
C ASN A 519 0.06 -27.92 19.23
N LYS A 520 -1.25 -28.21 19.20
CA LYS A 520 -1.88 -29.44 19.72
C LYS A 520 -1.58 -29.70 21.20
N ASP A 521 -1.46 -28.63 21.99
CA ASP A 521 -1.19 -28.68 23.44
C ASP A 521 -1.86 -27.56 24.25
N GLY A 522 -2.85 -26.88 23.69
CA GLY A 522 -3.52 -25.72 24.30
C GLY A 522 -2.80 -24.38 24.07
N THR A 523 -1.76 -24.36 23.22
CA THR A 523 -1.18 -23.13 22.70
C THR A 523 -1.35 -23.03 21.18
N LEU A 524 -1.32 -21.80 20.68
CA LEU A 524 -1.10 -21.48 19.27
C LEU A 524 0.30 -20.87 19.12
N SER A 525 0.85 -20.92 17.91
CA SER A 525 2.00 -20.08 17.54
C SER A 525 1.68 -19.33 16.25
N VAL A 526 1.91 -18.01 16.24
CA VAL A 526 1.99 -17.22 15.01
C VAL A 526 3.46 -17.08 14.65
N PHE A 527 3.91 -17.77 13.61
CA PHE A 527 5.26 -17.59 13.08
C PHE A 527 5.29 -16.37 12.17
N THR A 528 6.38 -15.60 12.26
CA THR A 528 6.69 -14.58 11.25
C THR A 528 8.04 -14.88 10.62
N THR A 529 8.13 -14.73 9.30
CA THR A 529 9.36 -14.95 8.53
C THR A 529 9.48 -13.90 7.45
N LEU A 530 10.48 -13.02 7.55
CA LEU A 530 10.66 -11.90 6.63
C LEU A 530 11.33 -12.34 5.32
N VAL A 531 11.00 -11.66 4.22
CA VAL A 531 11.55 -11.86 2.88
C VAL A 531 11.85 -10.51 2.21
N GLU A 532 12.94 -10.45 1.45
CA GLU A 532 13.35 -9.29 0.63
C GLU A 532 13.04 -9.57 -0.85
N ALA A 533 12.95 -8.55 -1.70
CA ALA A 533 12.74 -8.73 -3.16
C ALA A 533 13.76 -9.69 -3.84
N ALA A 534 13.38 -10.32 -4.95
CA ALA A 534 14.20 -11.32 -5.66
C ALA A 534 15.51 -10.77 -6.23
N ALA A 535 15.57 -9.46 -6.51
CA ALA A 535 16.75 -8.75 -6.98
C ALA A 535 17.99 -8.99 -6.10
N PRO A 536 19.19 -9.22 -6.70
CA PRO A 536 20.44 -9.48 -5.99
C PRO A 536 20.76 -8.44 -4.91
N HIS A 537 21.47 -8.86 -3.86
CA HIS A 537 21.91 -7.94 -2.80
C HIS A 537 23.00 -6.97 -3.28
N ARG A 538 23.89 -7.42 -4.18
CA ARG A 538 24.90 -6.57 -4.82
C ARG A 538 24.36 -6.01 -6.14
N THR A 539 24.46 -4.70 -6.31
CA THR A 539 24.17 -4.00 -7.58
C THR A 539 25.31 -4.19 -8.60
N ASP A 540 24.96 -4.14 -9.88
CA ASP A 540 25.85 -3.67 -10.95
C ASP A 540 25.38 -2.27 -11.37
N PHE A 541 26.29 -1.37 -11.68
CA PHE A 541 25.96 0.01 -12.11
C PHE A 541 25.82 0.15 -13.63
N SER A 542 26.16 -0.91 -14.38
CA SER A 542 25.89 -1.03 -15.82
C SER A 542 24.59 -1.79 -16.13
N ASP A 543 24.03 -2.52 -15.15
CA ASP A 543 22.76 -3.23 -15.31
C ASP A 543 21.56 -2.29 -15.07
N LEU A 544 21.01 -1.78 -16.18
CA LEU A 544 19.76 -1.02 -16.21
C LEU A 544 18.56 -1.87 -16.71
N SER A 545 18.61 -3.20 -16.49
CA SER A 545 17.45 -4.09 -16.61
C SER A 545 16.47 -3.91 -15.43
N GLN A 546 15.27 -4.50 -15.52
CA GLN A 546 14.31 -4.56 -14.41
C GLN A 546 14.94 -5.10 -13.12
N THR A 547 15.78 -6.14 -13.22
CA THR A 547 16.49 -6.75 -12.08
C THR A 547 17.57 -5.83 -11.51
N GLY A 548 18.35 -5.17 -12.37
CA GLY A 548 19.38 -4.21 -11.97
C GLY A 548 18.80 -2.98 -11.28
N LEU A 549 17.71 -2.43 -11.83
CA LEU A 549 16.94 -1.35 -11.21
C LEU A 549 16.34 -1.77 -9.85
N ALA A 550 15.81 -2.98 -9.73
CA ALA A 550 15.30 -3.49 -8.46
C ALA A 550 16.41 -3.74 -7.41
N ALA A 551 17.64 -4.04 -7.83
CA ALA A 551 18.80 -4.09 -6.93
C ALA A 551 19.26 -2.67 -6.53
N LEU A 552 19.30 -1.73 -7.49
CA LEU A 552 19.61 -0.31 -7.26
C LEU A 552 18.62 0.33 -6.29
N TYR A 553 17.32 0.02 -6.39
CA TYR A 553 16.28 0.48 -5.47
C TYR A 553 16.65 0.25 -4.00
N ARG A 554 17.09 -0.97 -3.66
CA ARG A 554 17.50 -1.35 -2.31
C ARG A 554 18.79 -0.64 -1.86
N GLU A 555 19.78 -0.52 -2.74
CA GLU A 555 21.07 0.12 -2.40
C GLU A 555 20.97 1.65 -2.31
N LEU A 556 20.16 2.28 -3.15
CA LEU A 556 19.86 3.71 -3.09
C LEU A 556 19.06 4.03 -1.82
N ALA A 557 18.06 3.21 -1.46
CA ALA A 557 17.33 3.35 -0.20
C ALA A 557 18.22 3.22 1.04
N PHE A 558 19.21 2.31 1.01
CA PHE A 558 20.16 2.14 2.10
C PHE A 558 21.07 3.37 2.31
N ASN A 559 21.42 4.05 1.21
CA ASN A 559 22.34 5.19 1.23
C ASN A 559 21.63 6.56 1.21
N ALA A 560 20.30 6.58 1.10
CA ALA A 560 19.50 7.81 1.05
C ALA A 560 19.84 8.72 2.24
N PRO A 561 20.14 10.01 2.05
CA PRO A 561 20.48 10.89 3.16
C PRO A 561 19.36 10.96 4.21
N GLY A 562 19.72 10.65 5.46
CA GLY A 562 18.78 10.46 6.58
C GLY A 562 18.39 9.00 6.88
N ALA A 563 18.51 8.09 5.90
CA ALA A 563 17.96 6.73 5.94
C ALA A 563 18.08 6.02 7.30
N HIS A 564 16.91 5.67 7.85
CA HIS A 564 16.79 4.98 9.13
C HIS A 564 17.16 3.51 9.00
N THR A 565 18.46 3.19 9.12
CA THR A 565 18.98 1.81 9.02
C THR A 565 18.47 0.83 10.10
N THR A 566 17.61 1.28 11.02
CA THR A 566 17.00 0.50 12.11
C THR A 566 15.56 0.04 11.83
N LEU A 567 14.92 0.44 10.71
CA LEU A 567 13.52 0.08 10.39
C LEU A 567 13.27 -1.44 10.29
N GLY A 568 14.33 -2.24 10.09
CA GLY A 568 14.28 -3.70 10.21
C GLY A 568 13.90 -4.24 11.61
N GLY A 569 13.76 -3.40 12.63
CA GLY A 569 13.33 -3.75 13.99
C GLY A 569 14.36 -4.55 14.79
N ASP A 570 14.04 -4.93 16.03
CA ASP A 570 14.90 -5.79 16.85
C ASP A 570 14.74 -7.28 16.46
N PRO A 571 15.64 -8.19 16.86
CA PRO A 571 15.46 -9.63 16.63
C PRO A 571 14.11 -10.19 17.09
N LYS A 572 13.51 -9.61 18.14
CA LYS A 572 12.16 -9.92 18.66
C LYS A 572 10.99 -9.48 17.76
N ASP A 573 11.26 -8.68 16.73
CA ASP A 573 10.26 -8.15 15.78
C ASP A 573 10.44 -8.73 14.36
N ARG A 574 11.54 -9.46 14.14
CA ARG A 574 11.98 -9.97 12.83
C ARG A 574 11.40 -11.35 12.51
N ASN A 575 12.24 -12.39 12.55
CA ASN A 575 11.84 -13.78 12.35
C ASN A 575 11.45 -14.34 13.72
N THR A 576 10.18 -14.66 13.93
CA THR A 576 9.67 -15.03 15.25
C THR A 576 8.82 -16.29 15.28
N GLU A 577 8.69 -16.86 16.48
CA GLU A 577 7.56 -17.67 16.91
C GLU A 577 6.85 -16.91 18.03
N LEU A 578 5.62 -16.46 17.80
CA LEU A 578 4.83 -15.70 18.76
C LEU A 578 3.81 -16.63 19.42
N VAL A 579 4.05 -17.01 20.67
CA VAL A 579 3.26 -18.04 21.36
C VAL A 579 2.13 -17.41 22.16
N LEU A 580 0.92 -17.96 22.04
CA LEU A 580 -0.29 -17.54 22.78
C LEU A 580 -1.15 -18.74 23.18
N LYS A 581 -2.17 -18.54 24.02
CA LYS A 581 -3.11 -19.60 24.41
C LYS A 581 -4.08 -19.94 23.29
N LYS A 582 -4.60 -21.18 23.30
CA LYS A 582 -5.70 -21.62 22.44
C LYS A 582 -7.00 -21.62 23.26
N GLY A 583 -7.70 -20.48 23.29
CA GLY A 583 -8.87 -20.23 24.14
C GLY A 583 -8.52 -19.58 25.47
#